data_AF-G0V362-F1
#
_entry.id   AF-G0V362-F1
#
_cell.length_a   1.000
_cell.length_b   1.000
_cell.length_c   1.000
_cell.angle_alpha   90.00
_cell.angle_beta   90.00
_cell.angle_gamma   90.00
#
_symmetry.space_group_name_H-M   'P 1'
#
loop_
_entity.id
_entity.type
_entity.pdbx_description
1 polymer ?
#
loop_
_entity_poly.entity_id
_entity_poly.type
_entity_poly.pdbx_seq_one_letter_code
_entity_poly.pdbx_strand_id
1 'polypeptide(L)'
;MEIGDSNEGEVLTGAELFYYLSKRNKDQLDDCRRKLGEYTRLVDILQSITDRCHVPILAPVASGAAYFEAKIEYTNNILVLLGDNWFAERSAKQAREIAERRLEFLRGEENALLAEECALAQRQELFFSEFPNAEKAMAEVEAAKQAAFESRSKKCTRESTCAVQVQASQASVGVSPQTKANESLTSSGPEPSAMAAQPSLTTSLGPDDQELAVF
;
A
#
# COMPACT_ATOMS: atom_id res chain seq x y z
N MET A 1 7.68 -13.47 -24.87
CA MET A 1 7.69 -13.47 -23.39
C MET A 1 7.28 -14.87 -22.98
N GLU A 2 8.25 -15.77 -22.93
CA GLU A 2 7.98 -17.18 -22.66
C GLU A 2 7.79 -17.36 -21.16
N ILE A 3 6.55 -17.68 -20.78
CA ILE A 3 6.24 -18.23 -19.47
C ILE A 3 6.75 -19.66 -19.54
N GLY A 4 7.88 -19.93 -18.87
CA GLY A 4 8.49 -21.26 -18.87
C GLY A 4 7.48 -22.31 -18.37
N ASP A 5 7.49 -23.46 -19.04
CA ASP A 5 6.41 -24.45 -18.97
C ASP A 5 6.02 -24.85 -17.53
N SER A 6 4.72 -25.05 -17.34
CA SER A 6 4.17 -25.66 -16.13
C SER A 6 4.79 -27.04 -15.89
N ASN A 7 5.68 -27.17 -14.90
CA ASN A 7 6.04 -28.46 -14.29
C ASN A 7 4.87 -28.99 -13.42
N GLU A 8 3.68 -29.10 -14.02
CA GLU A 8 2.50 -29.76 -13.44
C GLU A 8 2.67 -31.29 -13.53
N GLY A 9 3.60 -31.83 -12.73
CA GLY A 9 3.83 -33.27 -12.66
C GLY A 9 5.10 -33.73 -11.96
N GLU A 10 6.07 -32.84 -11.70
CA GLU A 10 7.27 -33.22 -10.93
C GLU A 10 6.92 -33.43 -9.45
N VAL A 11 7.09 -34.66 -8.96
CA VAL A 11 7.01 -34.96 -7.53
C VAL A 11 8.22 -34.35 -6.85
N LEU A 12 8.05 -33.20 -6.20
CA LEU A 12 9.12 -32.56 -5.42
C LEU A 12 9.73 -33.56 -4.44
N THR A 13 11.06 -33.61 -4.41
CA THR A 13 11.75 -34.32 -3.33
C THR A 13 11.47 -33.65 -1.99
N GLY A 14 11.51 -34.43 -0.89
CA GLY A 14 11.23 -33.90 0.45
C GLY A 14 12.06 -32.67 0.80
N ALA A 15 13.35 -32.67 0.45
CA ALA A 15 14.25 -31.53 0.62
C ALA A 15 13.78 -30.26 -0.12
N GLU A 16 13.33 -30.39 -1.38
CA GLU A 16 12.79 -29.26 -2.15
C GLU A 16 11.46 -28.75 -1.61
N LEU A 17 10.58 -29.64 -1.14
CA LEU A 17 9.32 -29.27 -0.53
C LEU A 17 9.55 -28.45 0.75
N PHE A 18 10.43 -28.89 1.64
CA PHE A 18 10.80 -28.14 2.84
C PHE A 18 11.43 -26.79 2.50
N TYR A 19 12.36 -26.73 1.54
CA TYR A 19 12.92 -25.46 1.06
C TYR A 19 11.81 -24.49 0.60
N TYR A 20 10.86 -24.97 -0.20
CA TYR A 20 9.76 -24.17 -0.70
C TYR A 20 8.84 -23.67 0.42
N LEU A 21 8.44 -24.55 1.36
CA LEU A 21 7.57 -24.19 2.49
C LEU A 21 8.24 -23.18 3.43
N SER A 22 9.48 -23.45 3.84
CA SER A 22 10.25 -22.54 4.72
C SER A 22 10.53 -21.19 4.05
N LYS A 23 10.74 -21.16 2.73
CA LYS A 23 10.87 -19.90 1.99
C LYS A 23 9.55 -19.15 1.92
N ARG A 24 8.47 -19.83 1.55
CA ARG A 24 7.13 -19.24 1.44
C ARG A 24 6.67 -18.63 2.77
N ASN A 25 6.90 -19.31 3.89
CA ASN A 25 6.53 -18.79 5.21
C ASN A 25 7.30 -17.50 5.54
N LYS A 26 8.62 -17.47 5.30
CA LYS A 26 9.44 -16.25 5.45
C LYS A 26 8.94 -15.09 4.58
N ASP A 27 8.67 -15.35 3.30
CA ASP A 27 8.12 -14.34 2.38
C ASP A 27 6.76 -13.81 2.90
N GLN A 28 5.90 -14.68 3.45
CA GLN A 28 4.62 -14.30 4.08
C GLN A 28 4.81 -13.50 5.38
N LEU A 29 5.77 -13.85 6.23
CA LEU A 29 6.09 -13.13 7.47
C LEU A 29 6.61 -11.72 7.20
N ASP A 30 7.52 -11.57 6.24
CA ASP A 30 8.07 -10.26 5.86
C ASP A 30 6.99 -9.36 5.26
N ASP A 31 6.06 -9.92 4.47
CA ASP A 31 4.88 -9.21 3.98
C ASP A 31 3.93 -8.81 5.12
N CYS A 32 3.66 -9.68 6.09
CA CYS A 32 2.83 -9.36 7.25
C CYS A 32 3.47 -8.29 8.15
N ARG A 33 4.78 -8.35 8.39
CA ARG A 33 5.53 -7.32 9.13
C ARG A 33 5.52 -5.97 8.43
N ARG A 34 5.65 -5.94 7.10
CA ARG A 34 5.49 -4.71 6.31
C ARG A 34 4.10 -4.10 6.52
N LYS A 35 3.04 -4.90 6.37
CA LYS A 35 1.65 -4.46 6.62
C LYS A 35 1.46 -3.95 8.05
N LEU A 36 1.97 -4.65 9.07
CA LEU A 36 1.87 -4.22 10.48
C LEU A 36 2.53 -2.85 10.71
N GLY A 37 3.72 -2.62 10.15
CA GLY A 37 4.40 -1.32 10.20
C GLY A 37 3.63 -0.20 9.49
N GLU A 38 3.01 -0.50 8.35
CA GLU A 38 2.15 0.42 7.61
C GLU A 38 0.87 0.77 8.39
N TYR A 39 0.18 -0.24 8.94
CA TYR A 39 -1.04 -0.04 9.74
C TYR A 39 -0.78 0.70 11.05
N THR A 40 0.36 0.47 11.71
CA THR A 40 0.74 1.24 12.92
C THR A 40 0.87 2.72 12.59
N ARG A 41 1.64 3.06 11.55
CA ARG A 41 1.79 4.45 11.06
C ARG A 41 0.46 5.05 10.64
N LEU A 42 -0.42 4.27 10.02
CA LEU A 42 -1.76 4.71 9.62
C LEU A 42 -2.60 5.09 10.85
N VAL A 43 -2.58 4.30 11.93
CA VAL A 43 -3.28 4.63 13.18
C VAL A 43 -2.76 5.94 13.79
N ASP A 44 -1.44 6.15 13.83
CA ASP A 44 -0.83 7.39 14.32
C ASP A 44 -1.20 8.62 13.47
N ILE A 45 -1.26 8.46 12.14
CA ILE A 45 -1.72 9.50 11.21
C ILE A 45 -3.20 9.81 11.42
N LEU A 46 -4.06 8.79 11.51
CA LEU A 46 -5.50 8.95 11.77
C LEU A 46 -5.80 9.59 13.13
N GLN A 47 -4.90 9.43 14.11
CA GLN A 47 -4.99 10.07 15.41
C GLN A 47 -4.62 11.57 15.38
N SER A 48 -3.69 11.97 14.52
CA SER A 48 -3.19 13.35 14.43
C SER A 48 -3.88 14.21 13.35
N ILE A 49 -4.46 13.58 12.32
CA ILE A 49 -5.11 14.30 11.21
C ILE A 49 -6.35 15.10 11.66
N THR A 50 -6.99 14.70 12.76
CA THR A 50 -8.19 15.37 13.30
C THR A 50 -7.92 16.69 14.03
N ASP A 51 -6.66 17.05 14.26
CA ASP A 51 -6.31 18.27 15.00
C ASP A 51 -6.64 19.57 14.23
N ARG A 52 -6.76 19.50 12.90
CA ARG A 52 -7.07 20.65 12.03
C ARG A 52 -7.97 20.22 10.88
N CYS A 53 -9.09 20.92 10.67
CA CYS A 53 -10.01 20.68 9.55
C CYS A 53 -9.42 20.96 8.15
N HIS A 54 -8.36 21.77 8.11
CA HIS A 54 -7.71 22.24 6.89
C HIS A 54 -6.19 22.24 7.05
N VAL A 55 -5.48 21.58 6.13
CA VAL A 55 -4.01 21.49 6.14
C VAL A 55 -3.47 21.74 4.73
N PRO A 56 -2.68 22.80 4.48
CA PRO A 56 -1.95 22.94 3.23
C PRO A 56 -0.84 21.89 3.16
N ILE A 57 -0.71 21.19 2.05
CA ILE A 57 0.25 20.10 1.82
C ILE A 57 0.90 20.21 0.44
N LEU A 58 2.04 19.56 0.28
CA LEU A 58 2.61 19.25 -1.04
C LEU A 58 2.20 17.83 -1.43
N ALA A 59 1.31 17.71 -2.40
CA ALA A 59 0.82 16.42 -2.89
C ALA A 59 1.87 15.80 -3.85
N PRO A 60 2.43 14.62 -3.56
CA PRO A 60 3.35 13.94 -4.47
C PRO A 60 2.61 13.39 -5.69
N VAL A 61 3.16 13.63 -6.87
CA VAL A 61 2.70 13.09 -8.15
C VAL A 61 3.82 12.36 -8.89
N ALA A 62 3.48 11.61 -9.94
CA ALA A 62 4.44 10.84 -10.74
C ALA A 62 5.38 9.98 -9.87
N SER A 63 4.80 9.20 -8.96
CA SER A 63 5.53 8.35 -7.99
C SER A 63 6.56 9.10 -7.12
N GLY A 64 6.32 10.39 -6.84
CA GLY A 64 7.20 11.23 -6.02
C GLY A 64 8.24 12.04 -6.81
N ALA A 65 8.20 12.02 -8.15
CA ALA A 65 9.11 12.82 -8.98
C ALA A 65 8.77 14.32 -9.04
N ALA A 66 7.54 14.71 -8.68
CA ALA A 66 7.12 16.11 -8.58
C ALA A 66 6.08 16.30 -7.48
N TYR A 67 5.88 17.56 -7.07
CA TYR A 67 4.98 17.96 -5.98
C TYR A 67 4.12 19.14 -6.40
N PHE A 68 2.83 19.11 -6.07
CA PHE A 68 1.90 20.23 -6.25
C PHE A 68 1.45 20.82 -4.92
N GLU A 69 1.31 22.15 -4.87
CA GLU A 69 0.65 22.83 -3.75
C GLU A 69 -0.83 22.45 -3.73
N ALA A 70 -1.26 21.89 -2.61
CA ALA A 70 -2.63 21.41 -2.40
C ALA A 70 -3.07 21.71 -0.96
N LYS A 71 -4.34 21.43 -0.66
CA LYS A 71 -4.92 21.61 0.66
C LYS A 71 -5.85 20.44 0.94
N ILE A 72 -5.63 19.75 2.06
CA ILE A 72 -6.60 18.79 2.58
C ILE A 72 -7.74 19.60 3.21
N GLU A 73 -8.96 19.30 2.80
CA GLU A 73 -10.19 19.80 3.42
C GLU A 73 -10.98 18.63 3.99
N TYR A 74 -11.79 18.88 5.03
CA TYR A 74 -12.62 17.87 5.68
C TYR A 74 -11.84 16.66 6.24
N THR A 75 -10.68 16.89 6.88
CA THR A 75 -9.86 15.86 7.57
C THR A 75 -10.62 14.96 8.57
N ASN A 76 -11.80 15.41 9.03
CA ASN A 76 -12.71 14.63 9.87
C ASN A 76 -13.33 13.42 9.16
N ASN A 77 -13.42 13.44 7.82
CA ASN A 77 -14.03 12.39 7.01
C ASN A 77 -12.99 11.80 6.06
N ILE A 78 -12.96 10.46 5.98
CA ILE A 78 -11.96 9.71 5.23
C ILE A 78 -12.66 8.60 4.44
N LEU A 79 -12.26 8.43 3.19
CA LEU A 79 -12.75 7.35 2.34
C LEU A 79 -11.98 6.07 2.67
N VAL A 80 -12.68 5.04 3.17
CA VAL A 80 -12.08 3.78 3.62
C VAL A 80 -12.51 2.63 2.70
N LEU A 81 -11.54 1.86 2.20
CA LEU A 81 -11.78 0.59 1.52
C LEU A 81 -12.20 -0.47 2.56
N LEU A 82 -13.43 -0.97 2.49
CA LEU A 82 -13.95 -1.99 3.41
C LEU A 82 -13.57 -3.42 2.97
N GLY A 83 -13.61 -3.68 1.67
CA GLY A 83 -13.35 -4.96 0.99
C GLY A 83 -13.85 -4.88 -0.45
N ASP A 84 -13.45 -5.80 -1.34
CA ASP A 84 -14.02 -5.98 -2.69
C ASP A 84 -14.16 -4.70 -3.55
N ASN A 85 -13.19 -3.78 -3.45
CA ASN A 85 -13.20 -2.44 -4.06
C ASN A 85 -14.39 -1.53 -3.62
N TRP A 86 -15.09 -1.88 -2.55
CA TRP A 86 -16.13 -1.07 -1.93
C TRP A 86 -15.55 -0.02 -0.99
N PHE A 87 -15.76 1.25 -1.34
CA PHE A 87 -15.35 2.41 -0.55
C PHE A 87 -16.54 2.99 0.21
N ALA A 88 -16.30 3.40 1.45
CA ALA A 88 -17.28 4.10 2.28
C ALA A 88 -16.65 5.31 2.97
N GLU A 89 -17.35 6.44 2.99
CA GLU A 89 -16.99 7.57 3.83
C GLU A 89 -17.22 7.23 5.30
N ARG A 90 -16.20 7.44 6.13
CA ARG A 90 -16.24 7.25 7.58
C ARG A 90 -15.57 8.42 8.28
N SER A 91 -15.97 8.68 9.52
CA SER A 91 -15.22 9.63 10.35
C SER A 91 -13.81 9.10 10.60
N ALA A 92 -12.82 9.98 10.75
CA ALA A 92 -11.43 9.60 11.02
C ALA A 92 -11.29 8.71 12.28
N LYS A 93 -12.15 8.93 13.30
CA LYS A 93 -12.24 8.06 14.49
C LYS A 93 -12.68 6.63 14.15
N GLN A 94 -13.74 6.48 13.36
CA GLN A 94 -14.19 5.17 12.88
C GLN A 94 -13.17 4.51 11.94
N ALA A 95 -12.50 5.30 11.10
CA ALA A 95 -11.42 4.80 10.25
C ALA A 95 -10.25 4.25 11.09
N ARG A 96 -9.90 4.92 12.20
CA ARG A 96 -8.90 4.47 13.18
C ARG A 96 -9.32 3.14 13.83
N GLU A 97 -10.56 3.02 14.29
CA GLU A 97 -11.09 1.76 14.86
C GLU A 97 -11.08 0.60 13.84
N ILE A 98 -11.37 0.87 12.56
CA ILE A 98 -11.27 -0.14 11.49
C ILE A 98 -9.81 -0.56 11.27
N ALA A 99 -8.87 0.40 11.27
CA ALA A 99 -7.44 0.12 11.15
C ALA A 99 -6.90 -0.67 12.35
N GLU A 100 -7.30 -0.33 13.57
CA GLU A 100 -6.96 -1.06 14.80
C GLU A 100 -7.43 -2.52 14.75
N ARG A 101 -8.67 -2.79 14.32
CA ARG A 101 -9.19 -4.16 14.16
C ARG A 101 -8.42 -4.96 13.11
N ARG A 102 -8.02 -4.32 12.00
CA ARG A 102 -7.17 -4.95 10.96
C ARG A 102 -5.76 -5.23 11.46
N LEU A 103 -5.20 -4.33 12.27
CA LEU A 103 -3.89 -4.50 12.90
C LEU A 103 -3.91 -5.71 13.86
N GLU A 104 -4.97 -5.87 14.65
CA GLU A 104 -5.12 -7.04 15.53
C GLU A 104 -5.29 -8.35 14.74
N PHE A 105 -6.05 -8.33 13.64
CA PHE A 105 -6.13 -9.48 12.73
C PHE A 105 -4.75 -9.86 12.16
N LEU A 106 -3.95 -8.88 11.72
CA LEU A 106 -2.58 -9.11 11.22
C LEU A 106 -1.63 -9.65 12.29
N ARG A 107 -1.79 -9.27 13.57
CA ARG A 107 -1.06 -9.89 14.69
C ARG A 107 -1.46 -11.36 14.87
N GLY A 108 -2.73 -11.69 14.69
CA GLY A 108 -3.20 -13.07 14.63
C GLY A 108 -2.52 -13.87 13.52
N GLU A 109 -2.43 -13.30 12.31
CA GLU A 109 -1.72 -13.92 11.18
C GLU A 109 -0.21 -14.07 11.44
N GLU A 110 0.48 -13.07 12.00
CA GLU A 110 1.91 -13.19 12.35
C GLU A 110 2.15 -14.33 13.35
N ASN A 111 1.34 -14.43 14.41
CA ASN A 111 1.45 -15.52 15.38
C ASN A 111 1.18 -16.90 14.75
N ALA A 112 0.23 -17.00 13.81
CA ALA A 112 -0.05 -18.25 13.10
C ALA A 112 1.12 -18.68 12.21
N LEU A 113 1.73 -17.73 11.48
CA LEU A 113 2.90 -18.00 10.64
C LEU A 113 4.13 -18.42 11.46
N LEU A 114 4.39 -17.78 12.61
CA LEU A 114 5.46 -18.17 13.55
C LEU A 114 5.23 -19.59 14.13
N ALA A 115 3.98 -19.95 14.42
CA ALA A 115 3.63 -21.31 14.82
C ALA A 115 3.86 -22.33 13.69
N GLU A 116 3.59 -21.95 12.44
CA GLU A 116 3.89 -22.76 11.26
C GLU A 116 5.41 -22.90 11.03
N GLU A 117 6.22 -21.84 11.20
CA GLU A 117 7.71 -21.96 11.15
C GLU A 117 8.23 -22.97 12.18
N CYS A 118 7.71 -22.92 13.42
CA CYS A 118 8.07 -23.85 14.48
C CYS A 118 7.68 -25.30 14.12
N ALA A 119 6.48 -25.52 13.60
CA ALA A 119 6.02 -26.84 13.16
C ALA A 119 6.82 -27.39 11.96
N LEU A 120 7.21 -26.52 11.01
CA LEU A 120 8.07 -26.89 9.89
C LEU A 120 9.48 -27.25 10.36
N ALA A 121 10.06 -26.49 11.30
CA ALA A 121 11.37 -26.77 11.90
C ALA A 121 11.38 -28.12 12.64
N GLN A 122 10.36 -28.40 13.47
CA GLN A 122 10.23 -29.70 14.13
C GLN A 122 10.11 -30.85 13.13
N ARG A 123 9.33 -30.65 12.05
CA ARG A 123 9.18 -31.67 10.99
C ARG A 123 10.47 -31.88 10.20
N GLN A 124 11.28 -30.83 10.02
CA GLN A 124 12.59 -30.90 9.39
C GLN A 124 13.60 -31.65 10.28
N GLU A 125 13.60 -31.43 11.60
CA GLU A 125 14.41 -32.19 12.57
C GLU A 125 14.10 -33.69 12.52
N LEU A 126 12.81 -34.05 12.54
CA LEU A 126 12.38 -35.45 12.38
C LEU A 126 12.80 -36.04 11.01
N PHE A 127 12.79 -35.23 9.94
CA PHE A 127 13.28 -35.68 8.63
C PHE A 127 14.78 -35.96 8.63
N PHE A 128 15.58 -35.19 9.38
CA PHE A 128 17.01 -35.45 9.55
C PHE A 128 17.29 -36.71 10.38
N SER A 129 16.51 -36.99 11.44
CA SER A 129 16.71 -38.21 12.24
C SER A 129 16.36 -39.50 11.49
N GLU A 130 15.33 -39.47 10.63
CA GLU A 130 14.89 -40.65 9.86
C GLU A 130 15.78 -40.94 8.62
N PHE A 131 16.45 -39.93 8.06
CA PHE A 131 17.14 -40.06 6.77
C PHE A 131 18.60 -39.53 6.81
N PRO A 132 19.62 -40.41 6.90
CA PRO A 132 21.03 -40.00 7.08
C PRO A 132 21.69 -39.29 5.89
N ASN A 133 20.97 -39.09 4.77
CA ASN A 133 21.41 -38.29 3.63
C ASN A 133 20.57 -37.01 3.42
N ALA A 134 19.58 -36.74 4.28
CA ALA A 134 18.66 -35.61 4.13
C ALA A 134 19.36 -34.25 4.25
N GLU A 135 20.30 -34.10 5.19
CA GLU A 135 21.07 -32.87 5.39
C GLU A 135 21.80 -32.42 4.12
N LYS A 136 22.46 -33.36 3.44
CA LYS A 136 23.20 -33.09 2.19
C LYS A 136 22.25 -32.71 1.06
N ALA A 137 21.15 -33.46 0.90
CA ALA A 137 20.15 -33.16 -0.11
C ALA A 137 19.52 -31.75 0.09
N MET A 138 19.30 -31.33 1.33
CA MET A 138 18.84 -29.96 1.62
C MET A 138 19.90 -28.91 1.28
N ALA A 139 21.16 -29.11 1.69
CA ALA A 139 22.24 -28.16 1.40
C ALA A 139 22.50 -28.01 -0.12
N GLU A 140 22.41 -29.12 -0.87
CA GLU A 140 22.52 -29.13 -2.34
C GLU A 140 21.37 -28.36 -3.00
N VAL A 141 20.12 -28.56 -2.55
CA VAL A 141 18.95 -27.80 -3.01
C VAL A 141 19.11 -26.31 -2.70
N GLU A 142 19.48 -25.94 -1.48
CA GLU A 142 19.68 -24.54 -1.10
C GLU A 142 20.74 -23.86 -1.98
N ALA A 143 21.91 -24.49 -2.15
CA ALA A 143 22.98 -23.99 -3.00
C ALA A 143 22.54 -23.85 -4.47
N ALA A 144 21.82 -24.83 -5.01
CA ALA A 144 21.32 -24.79 -6.39
C ALA A 144 20.31 -23.64 -6.61
N LYS A 145 19.36 -23.43 -5.69
CA LYS A 145 18.37 -22.34 -5.81
C LYS A 145 19.02 -20.95 -5.56
N GLN A 146 20.03 -20.85 -4.69
CA GLN A 146 20.83 -19.62 -4.51
C GLN A 146 21.63 -19.27 -5.78
N ALA A 147 22.34 -20.24 -6.38
CA ALA A 147 23.07 -20.05 -7.63
C ALA A 147 22.13 -19.65 -8.79
N ALA A 148 20.94 -20.24 -8.87
CA ALA A 148 19.91 -19.85 -9.82
C ALA A 148 19.49 -18.38 -9.64
N PHE A 149 19.26 -17.92 -8.40
CA PHE A 149 18.92 -16.52 -8.12
C PHE A 149 20.04 -15.55 -8.52
N GLU A 150 21.30 -15.85 -8.18
CA GLU A 150 22.46 -15.04 -8.58
C GLU A 150 22.60 -14.93 -10.10
N SER A 151 22.44 -16.02 -10.84
CA SER A 151 22.53 -16.02 -12.30
C SER A 151 21.46 -15.13 -12.94
N ARG A 152 20.24 -15.12 -12.37
CA ARG A 152 19.13 -14.25 -12.81
C ARG A 152 19.42 -12.78 -12.55
N SER A 153 19.98 -12.45 -11.38
CA SER A 153 20.37 -11.07 -11.02
C SER A 153 21.47 -10.51 -11.95
N LYS A 154 22.49 -11.33 -12.25
CA LYS A 154 23.61 -10.98 -13.16
C LYS A 154 23.17 -10.84 -14.63
N LYS A 155 22.05 -11.45 -15.04
CA LYS A 155 21.44 -11.26 -16.36
C LYS A 155 20.73 -9.90 -16.48
N CYS A 156 19.91 -9.55 -15.48
CA CYS A 156 19.15 -8.30 -15.45
C CYS A 156 20.05 -7.04 -15.52
N THR A 157 21.21 -7.05 -14.86
CA THR A 157 22.16 -5.93 -14.89
C THR A 157 22.82 -5.73 -16.26
N ARG A 158 23.03 -6.79 -17.04
CA ARG A 158 23.63 -6.70 -18.39
C ARG A 158 22.66 -6.17 -19.44
N GLU A 159 21.37 -6.46 -19.29
CA GLU A 159 20.33 -5.99 -20.21
C GLU A 159 20.08 -4.49 -20.06
N SER A 160 20.05 -3.95 -18.82
CA SER A 160 19.91 -2.50 -18.58
C SER A 160 21.08 -1.65 -19.12
N THR A 161 22.31 -2.17 -19.17
CA THR A 161 23.46 -1.41 -19.70
C THR A 161 23.46 -1.25 -21.22
N CYS A 162 22.64 -2.00 -21.96
CA CYS A 162 22.61 -1.93 -23.43
C CYS A 162 21.57 -0.93 -23.97
N ALA A 163 20.65 -0.44 -23.12
CA ALA A 163 19.52 0.40 -23.54
C ALA A 163 19.83 1.92 -23.58
N VAL A 164 20.97 2.37 -23.05
CA VAL A 164 21.31 3.80 -22.92
C VAL A 164 22.42 4.20 -23.91
N GLN A 165 22.13 4.11 -25.21
CA GLN A 165 23.03 4.67 -26.23
C GLN A 165 22.33 5.13 -27.53
N VAL A 166 21.26 5.92 -27.40
CA VAL A 166 20.66 6.64 -28.53
C VAL A 166 20.48 8.14 -28.19
N GLN A 167 21.23 8.98 -28.91
CA GLN A 167 21.00 10.42 -29.13
C GLN A 167 21.04 11.38 -27.93
N ALA A 168 22.27 11.75 -27.54
CA ALA A 168 22.55 13.06 -26.94
C ALA A 168 23.30 13.95 -27.96
N SER A 169 22.56 14.62 -28.85
CA SER A 169 23.15 15.55 -29.83
C SER A 169 22.15 16.60 -30.34
N GLN A 170 22.00 17.70 -29.61
CA GLN A 170 22.20 19.08 -30.12
C GLN A 170 21.88 20.10 -29.01
N ALA A 171 22.76 21.08 -28.85
CA ALA A 171 22.62 22.24 -27.95
C ALA A 171 23.05 23.52 -28.68
N SER A 172 22.71 24.69 -28.11
CA SER A 172 22.70 26.05 -28.74
C SER A 172 21.49 26.26 -29.68
N VAL A 173 20.77 27.39 -29.75
CA VAL A 173 20.87 28.80 -29.25
C VAL A 173 19.42 29.25 -28.86
N GLY A 174 19.11 30.22 -27.98
CA GLY A 174 19.86 31.12 -27.09
C GLY A 174 19.10 32.46 -26.86
N VAL A 175 19.75 33.44 -26.20
CA VAL A 175 19.32 34.87 -26.01
C VAL A 175 18.15 35.15 -25.01
N SER A 176 18.45 36.04 -24.06
CA SER A 176 17.59 36.98 -23.30
C SER A 176 18.17 38.41 -23.55
N PRO A 177 17.58 39.59 -23.18
CA PRO A 177 16.76 39.84 -21.97
C PRO A 177 15.78 41.07 -21.90
N GLN A 178 15.06 41.21 -20.76
CA GLN A 178 14.37 42.42 -20.19
C GLN A 178 13.17 43.03 -21.00
N THR A 179 12.27 43.93 -20.52
CA THR A 179 12.24 44.84 -19.33
C THR A 179 10.79 45.32 -18.97
N LYS A 180 10.49 45.51 -17.67
CA LYS A 180 9.66 46.54 -16.95
C LYS A 180 8.31 47.13 -17.46
N ALA A 181 7.49 47.47 -16.44
CA ALA A 181 6.43 48.51 -16.35
C ALA A 181 5.12 48.22 -17.12
N ASN A 182 3.93 48.71 -16.78
CA ASN A 182 3.27 49.34 -15.62
C ASN A 182 1.82 49.58 -16.14
N GLU A 183 0.78 49.43 -15.33
CA GLU A 183 -0.22 50.49 -15.04
C GLU A 183 -1.48 49.94 -14.36
N SER A 184 -1.93 50.68 -13.36
CA SER A 184 -3.17 50.52 -12.62
C SER A 184 -4.33 51.18 -13.34
N LEU A 185 -5.56 50.70 -13.15
CA LEU A 185 -6.74 51.58 -13.16
C LEU A 185 -7.83 51.07 -12.21
N THR A 186 -8.48 52.01 -11.51
CA THR A 186 -9.43 51.81 -10.41
C THR A 186 -10.77 52.47 -10.71
N SER A 187 -11.89 51.82 -10.37
CA SER A 187 -13.20 52.44 -10.11
C SER A 187 -14.11 51.40 -9.41
N SER A 188 -14.38 51.52 -8.11
CA SER A 188 -15.48 52.29 -7.48
C SER A 188 -16.89 51.75 -7.80
N GLY A 189 -17.64 51.34 -6.76
CA GLY A 189 -19.03 50.79 -6.83
C GLY A 189 -20.12 51.86 -7.07
N PRO A 190 -21.38 51.71 -6.57
CA PRO A 190 -21.75 51.08 -5.28
C PRO A 190 -22.98 50.12 -5.31
N GLU A 191 -23.35 49.59 -4.12
CA GLU A 191 -24.67 48.97 -3.85
C GLU A 191 -25.82 50.00 -3.85
N PRO A 192 -27.10 49.55 -3.79
CA PRO A 192 -27.78 49.57 -2.48
C PRO A 192 -28.82 48.45 -2.19
N SER A 193 -28.75 47.92 -0.96
CA SER A 193 -29.84 47.74 0.02
C SER A 193 -31.23 47.15 -0.34
N ALA A 194 -31.63 46.12 0.43
CA ALA A 194 -32.78 46.12 1.38
C ALA A 194 -33.81 44.96 1.30
N MET A 195 -34.36 44.62 2.49
CA MET A 195 -35.58 43.86 2.82
C MET A 195 -35.63 42.35 2.44
N ALA A 196 -35.65 41.38 3.35
CA ALA A 196 -36.49 41.11 4.55
C ALA A 196 -37.76 40.27 4.27
N ALA A 197 -37.79 39.02 4.76
CA ALA A 197 -38.95 38.31 5.34
C ALA A 197 -38.65 36.81 5.61
N GLN A 198 -38.85 36.36 6.86
CA GLN A 198 -39.44 35.04 7.15
C GLN A 198 -40.81 35.31 7.82
N PRO A 199 -41.79 34.38 7.84
CA PRO A 199 -41.76 33.31 8.85
C PRO A 199 -42.41 31.95 8.47
N SER A 200 -42.01 30.91 9.22
CA SER A 200 -42.82 29.79 9.74
C SER A 200 -43.73 28.95 8.82
N LEU A 201 -43.61 27.61 8.94
CA LEU A 201 -44.74 26.75 9.31
C LEU A 201 -44.26 25.41 9.90
N THR A 202 -44.90 24.99 10.99
CA THR A 202 -44.75 23.71 11.70
C THR A 202 -45.67 22.62 11.11
N THR A 203 -45.63 21.40 11.68
CA THR A 203 -46.58 20.26 11.54
C THR A 203 -46.07 19.12 10.63
N SER A 204 -46.24 17.81 10.88
CA SER A 204 -46.24 16.96 12.11
C SER A 204 -46.37 15.47 11.69
N LEU A 205 -46.19 14.53 12.64
CA LEU A 205 -46.68 13.13 12.62
C LEU A 205 -45.98 12.12 11.69
N GLY A 206 -45.75 10.90 12.22
CA GLY A 206 -45.45 9.66 11.47
C GLY A 206 -46.74 8.95 11.01
N PRO A 207 -46.80 7.60 10.88
CA PRO A 207 -46.15 6.63 11.79
C PRO A 207 -45.67 5.27 11.16
N ASP A 208 -45.33 4.33 12.05
CA ASP A 208 -45.39 2.83 11.97
C ASP A 208 -44.51 1.95 11.04
N ASP A 209 -43.68 1.13 11.72
CA ASP A 209 -43.51 -0.34 11.64
C ASP A 209 -42.89 -1.11 10.44
N GLN A 210 -42.33 -2.29 10.80
CA GLN A 210 -41.79 -3.42 9.99
C GLN A 210 -40.36 -3.20 9.42
N GLU A 211 -39.43 -4.16 9.40
CA GLU A 211 -39.45 -5.58 9.81
C GLU A 211 -38.03 -6.15 10.12
N LEU A 212 -38.05 -7.37 10.67
CA LEU A 212 -36.98 -8.32 11.05
C LEU A 212 -35.89 -8.66 10.01
N ALA A 213 -34.63 -8.74 10.49
CA ALA A 213 -33.56 -9.71 10.15
C ALA A 213 -32.37 -9.43 11.11
N VAL A 214 -31.69 -10.34 11.82
CA VAL A 214 -31.37 -11.77 11.66
C VAL A 214 -30.60 -12.09 10.37
N PHE A 215 -29.29 -11.86 10.42
CA PHE A 215 -28.23 -12.83 10.13
C PHE A 215 -26.95 -12.45 10.88
#